data_AF-A0A956QCQ8-F1
#
_entry.id   AF-A0A956QCQ8-F1
#
_cell.length_a   1.000
_cell.length_b   1.000
_cell.length_c   1.000
_cell.angle_alpha   90.00
_cell.angle_beta   90.00
_cell.angle_gamma   90.00
#
_symmetry.space_group_name_H-M   'P 1'
#
loop_
_entity.id
_entity.type
_entity.pdbx_description
1 polymer ?
#
loop_
_entity_poly.entity_id
_entity_poly.type
_entity_poly.pdbx_seq_one_letter_code
_entity_poly.pdbx_strand_id
1 'polypeptide(L)'
;MSELEKYISEQTSDGGKVESSGRFTIDFRKAREKLARFQLARPTDYLLKLMQAAVLAGCREVQVSLQEELVIQLPGWSKSDLEQVAEGLCNPLGSDAFTPTGCLLVALNAALAQGGRGYLFLTDADGQSKALTVDAHEMKLEPLLTIHKSPYMEIRLNLPKRDRGAELEALQTRCRYLPLPILIDGAVMPHGGFAPYKPRRHLQHLEGDYVLAEWRPEAAANLLDLPPPDSLAPLSRRLDGPHSDRWLTLRAALEDTAEIHLVQAGVWVDTKRVEAPIPGLQAVVSVDHLKTDLTGMQVLDGPDLQAEIQKLFDCLPELKKQALSSVSLLDATRERVSTNSNLKGLPVAASIVLATILSVVFLSHAGDPVKGGYYLMAGLTTPMSIPLGVALVGQFKNLTDPGEASSQALRRHIKDRLG
;
A
#
# COMPACT_ATOMS: atom_id res chain seq x y z
N MET A 1 -1.76 41.75 28.88
CA MET A 1 -2.07 40.61 29.76
C MET A 1 -2.89 39.62 28.96
N SER A 2 -2.48 38.35 28.95
CA SER A 2 -3.29 37.29 28.32
C SER A 2 -4.54 37.02 29.16
N GLU A 3 -5.62 36.49 28.56
CA GLU A 3 -6.84 36.13 29.29
C GLU A 3 -6.57 35.13 30.42
N LEU A 4 -5.57 34.25 30.24
CA LEU A 4 -5.13 33.30 31.25
C LEU A 4 -4.56 34.01 32.49
N GLU A 5 -3.74 35.06 32.31
CA GLU A 5 -3.18 35.84 33.41
C GLU A 5 -4.26 36.56 34.19
N LYS A 6 -5.28 37.09 33.50
CA LYS A 6 -6.42 37.75 34.12
C LYS A 6 -7.24 36.76 34.94
N TYR A 7 -7.55 35.59 34.38
CA TYR A 7 -8.25 34.52 35.08
C TYR A 7 -7.51 34.03 36.33
N ILE A 8 -6.19 33.81 36.23
CA ILE A 8 -5.36 33.41 37.38
C ILE A 8 -5.38 34.52 38.44
N SER A 9 -5.30 35.79 38.05
CA SER A 9 -5.34 36.91 38.99
C SER A 9 -6.70 37.03 39.71
N GLU A 10 -7.81 36.81 38.99
CA GLU A 10 -9.16 36.83 39.55
C GLU A 10 -9.36 35.67 40.55
N GLN A 11 -8.91 34.45 40.21
CA GLN A 11 -8.97 33.28 41.11
C GLN A 11 -8.08 33.42 42.35
N THR A 12 -6.93 34.09 42.22
CA THR A 12 -6.04 34.36 43.37
C THR A 12 -6.62 35.45 44.29
N SER A 13 -7.43 36.35 43.74
CA SER A 13 -8.08 37.45 44.49
C SER A 13 -9.26 36.97 45.35
N ASP A 14 -9.96 35.91 44.92
CA ASP A 14 -11.09 35.29 45.64
C ASP A 14 -10.68 34.36 46.80
N GLY A 15 -9.46 34.50 47.32
CA GLY A 15 -8.96 33.72 48.46
C GLY A 15 -8.36 32.36 48.08
N GLY A 16 -8.13 32.11 46.79
CA GLY A 16 -7.36 30.96 46.32
C GLY A 16 -5.91 31.02 46.80
N LYS A 17 -5.50 30.11 47.68
CA LYS A 17 -4.12 29.99 48.14
C LYS A 17 -3.33 29.15 47.15
N VAL A 18 -2.30 29.72 46.53
CA VAL A 18 -1.37 28.97 45.67
C VAL A 18 -0.67 27.93 46.54
N GLU A 19 -1.03 26.66 46.37
CA GLU A 19 -0.54 25.56 47.22
C GLU A 19 0.86 25.08 46.81
N SER A 20 1.26 25.31 45.56
CA SER A 20 2.60 24.97 45.07
C SER A 20 3.01 25.87 43.91
N SER A 21 4.27 26.31 43.92
CA SER A 21 4.95 26.87 42.76
C SER A 21 6.00 25.86 42.30
N GLY A 22 5.90 25.42 41.05
CA GLY A 22 6.79 24.41 40.49
C GLY A 22 6.74 24.42 38.97
N ARG A 23 7.78 23.89 38.33
CA ARG A 23 7.76 23.60 36.89
C ARG A 23 7.28 22.17 36.70
N PHE A 24 6.23 21.98 35.91
CA PHE A 24 5.85 20.66 35.44
C PHE A 24 7.03 20.06 34.67
N THR A 25 7.65 19.03 35.26
CA THR A 25 8.72 18.28 34.61
C THR A 25 8.11 16.99 34.10
N ILE A 26 8.28 16.70 32.81
CA ILE A 26 7.79 15.48 32.20
C ILE A 26 8.82 14.37 32.45
N ASP A 27 8.38 13.26 33.05
CA ASP A 27 9.15 12.02 33.05
C ASP A 27 9.11 11.44 31.62
N PHE A 28 10.12 11.79 30.81
CA PHE A 28 10.20 11.38 29.40
C PHE A 28 10.20 9.87 29.22
N ARG A 29 10.68 9.11 30.20
CA ARG A 29 10.65 7.64 30.15
C ARG A 29 9.22 7.14 30.22
N LYS A 30 8.44 7.61 31.20
CA LYS A 30 7.01 7.27 31.30
C LYS A 30 6.20 7.81 30.12
N ALA A 31 6.54 8.99 29.61
CA ALA A 31 5.93 9.55 28.41
C ALA A 31 6.19 8.66 27.19
N ARG A 32 7.44 8.22 26.99
CA ARG A 32 7.84 7.29 25.92
C ARG A 32 7.09 5.97 26.04
N GLU A 33 7.05 5.35 27.22
CA GLU A 33 6.31 4.09 27.45
C GLU A 33 4.82 4.22 27.11
N LYS A 34 4.18 5.34 27.46
CA LYS A 34 2.78 5.61 27.14
C LYS A 34 2.57 5.87 25.65
N LEU A 35 3.36 6.76 25.06
CA LEU A 35 3.26 7.10 23.65
C LEU A 35 3.51 5.87 22.77
N ALA A 36 4.53 5.09 23.08
CA ALA A 36 4.90 3.88 22.35
C ALA A 36 3.74 2.86 22.24
N ARG A 37 2.89 2.73 23.27
CA ARG A 37 1.74 1.81 23.26
C ARG A 37 0.56 2.26 22.40
N PHE A 38 0.42 3.57 22.18
CA PHE A 38 -0.74 4.16 21.49
C PHE A 38 -0.35 4.87 20.20
N GLN A 39 0.92 4.78 19.79
CA GLN A 39 1.46 5.46 18.61
C GLN A 39 1.05 4.83 17.29
N LEU A 40 0.66 3.55 17.24
CA LEU A 40 0.29 2.89 15.99
C LEU A 40 -0.92 1.99 16.20
N ALA A 41 -1.81 1.95 15.21
CA ALA A 41 -3.03 1.15 15.27
C ALA A 41 -2.72 -0.36 15.23
N ARG A 42 -1.71 -0.78 14.46
CA ARG A 42 -1.25 -2.17 14.39
C ARG A 42 0.19 -2.29 14.87
N PRO A 43 0.53 -3.35 15.63
CA PRO A 43 1.90 -3.59 16.07
C PRO A 43 2.91 -3.81 14.95
N THR A 44 2.49 -4.09 13.71
CA THR A 44 3.38 -4.26 12.54
C THR A 44 3.63 -2.95 11.76
N ASP A 45 2.86 -1.89 12.04
CA ASP A 45 2.96 -0.63 11.29
C ASP A 45 4.28 0.11 11.52
N TYR A 46 5.09 -0.30 12.52
CA TYR A 46 6.42 0.26 12.71
C TYR A 46 7.32 0.00 11.49
N LEU A 47 7.16 -1.14 10.79
CA LEU A 47 7.88 -1.42 9.55
C LEU A 47 7.54 -0.41 8.47
N LEU A 48 6.27 -0.03 8.39
CA LEU A 48 5.79 0.95 7.42
C LEU A 48 6.41 2.31 7.68
N LYS A 49 6.53 2.70 8.96
CA LYS A 49 7.26 3.91 9.36
C LYS A 49 8.75 3.85 9.06
N LEU A 50 9.40 2.68 9.20
CA LEU A 50 10.78 2.48 8.76
C LEU A 50 10.92 2.67 7.24
N MET A 51 9.95 2.17 6.46
CA MET A 51 9.95 2.37 5.01
C MET A 51 9.71 3.84 4.63
N GLN A 52 8.80 4.55 5.31
CA GLN A 52 8.61 5.99 5.12
C GLN A 52 9.88 6.77 5.46
N ALA A 53 10.55 6.43 6.56
CA ALA A 53 11.84 7.03 6.93
C ALA A 53 12.88 6.82 5.83
N ALA A 54 12.97 5.61 5.27
CA ALA A 54 13.88 5.28 4.18
C ALA A 54 13.62 6.13 2.92
N VAL A 55 12.36 6.23 2.50
CA VAL A 55 11.96 7.05 1.34
C VAL A 55 12.27 8.52 1.57
N LEU A 56 11.91 9.06 2.73
CA LEU A 56 12.13 10.46 3.06
C LEU A 56 13.63 10.78 3.19
N ALA A 57 14.45 9.81 3.62
CA ALA A 57 15.91 9.90 3.64
C ALA A 57 16.55 9.80 2.25
N GLY A 58 15.78 9.52 1.19
CA GLY A 58 16.32 9.37 -0.16
C GLY A 58 17.10 8.07 -0.36
N CYS A 59 16.77 7.01 0.40
CA CYS A 59 17.38 5.69 0.22
C CYS A 59 17.17 5.20 -1.22
N ARG A 60 18.20 4.59 -1.80
CA ARG A 60 18.12 4.01 -3.16
C ARG A 60 17.60 2.58 -3.17
N GLU A 61 17.77 1.88 -2.06
CA GLU A 61 17.29 0.52 -1.81
C GLU A 61 17.14 0.34 -0.30
N VAL A 62 16.35 -0.64 0.11
CA VAL A 62 16.24 -1.07 1.50
C VAL A 62 16.39 -2.58 1.56
N GLN A 63 17.25 -3.06 2.45
CA GLN A 63 17.39 -4.49 2.71
C GLN A 63 16.74 -4.82 4.05
N VAL A 64 15.88 -5.83 4.05
CA VAL A 64 15.13 -6.30 5.21
C VAL A 64 15.43 -7.79 5.39
N SER A 65 15.85 -8.20 6.57
CA SER A 65 15.97 -9.60 6.97
C SER A 65 14.92 -9.90 8.04
N LEU A 66 14.00 -10.82 7.75
CA LEU A 66 12.90 -11.21 8.64
C LEU A 66 13.21 -12.49 9.42
N GLN A 67 14.47 -12.70 9.80
CA GLN A 67 14.93 -13.86 10.55
C GLN A 67 14.59 -13.76 12.05
N GLU A 68 15.41 -14.37 12.93
CA GLU A 68 15.26 -14.31 14.39
C GLU A 68 15.18 -12.87 14.88
N GLU A 69 16.13 -12.05 14.46
CA GLU A 69 16.09 -10.61 14.63
C GLU A 69 15.62 -9.95 13.33
N LEU A 70 14.91 -8.83 13.47
CA LEU A 70 14.61 -7.98 12.32
C LEU A 70 15.85 -7.14 12.05
N VAL A 71 16.43 -7.25 10.86
CA VAL A 71 17.54 -6.38 10.44
C VAL A 71 17.09 -5.55 9.25
N ILE A 72 17.23 -4.23 9.35
CA ILE A 72 16.96 -3.31 8.24
C ILE A 72 18.20 -2.48 7.95
N GLN A 73 18.65 -2.47 6.70
CA GLN A 73 19.75 -1.62 6.26
C GLN A 73 19.21 -0.45 5.43
N LEU A 74 19.51 0.76 5.90
CA LEU A 74 19.08 2.04 5.34
C LEU A 74 20.32 2.83 4.89
N PRO A 75 20.65 2.86 3.59
CA PRO A 75 21.74 3.70 3.09
C PRO A 75 21.41 5.18 3.16
N GLY A 76 22.41 6.06 3.15
CA GLY A 76 22.22 7.51 3.03
C GLY A 76 21.96 8.27 4.35
N TRP A 77 22.08 7.60 5.50
CA TRP A 77 22.03 8.24 6.80
C TRP A 77 23.41 8.72 7.25
N SER A 78 23.45 9.84 7.97
CA SER A 78 24.68 10.46 8.48
C SER A 78 24.81 10.33 10.00
N LYS A 79 26.00 10.67 10.51
CA LYS A 79 26.30 10.70 11.95
C LYS A 79 25.40 11.68 12.71
N SER A 80 25.11 12.83 12.10
CA SER A 80 24.21 13.82 12.68
C SER A 80 22.80 13.26 12.80
N ASP A 81 22.34 12.47 11.83
CA ASP A 81 21.00 11.87 11.89
C ASP A 81 20.90 10.87 13.04
N LEU A 82 21.92 10.04 13.29
CA LEU A 82 21.93 9.14 14.44
C LEU A 82 21.90 9.90 15.78
N GLU A 83 22.60 11.04 15.86
CA GLU A 83 22.59 11.91 17.04
C GLU A 83 21.20 12.55 17.24
N GLN A 84 20.54 12.99 16.16
CA GLN A 84 19.16 13.48 16.19
C GLN A 84 18.16 12.38 16.59
N VAL A 85 18.37 11.13 16.17
CA VAL A 85 17.57 9.98 16.61
C VAL A 85 17.77 9.75 18.10
N ALA A 86 19.01 9.77 18.60
CA ALA A 86 19.28 9.62 20.03
C ALA A 86 18.60 10.73 20.85
N GLU A 87 18.73 11.99 20.42
CA GLU A 87 18.06 13.12 21.07
C GLU A 87 16.54 13.02 21.01
N GLY A 88 15.98 12.66 19.85
CA GLY A 88 14.54 12.52 19.65
C GLY A 88 13.92 11.36 20.43
N LEU A 89 14.67 10.28 20.68
CA LEU A 89 14.22 9.21 21.57
C LEU A 89 14.15 9.66 23.04
N CYS A 90 14.96 10.65 23.44
CA CYS A 90 14.88 11.30 24.74
C CYS A 90 13.76 12.37 24.79
N ASN A 91 13.39 12.96 23.65
CA ASN A 91 12.34 13.97 23.53
C ASN A 91 11.32 13.62 22.42
N PRO A 92 10.42 12.64 22.68
CA PRO A 92 9.51 12.11 21.65
C PRO A 92 8.45 13.10 21.14
N LEU A 93 8.31 14.26 21.78
CA LEU A 93 7.35 15.31 21.38
C LEU A 93 7.96 16.39 20.49
N GLY A 94 9.29 16.39 20.31
CA GLY A 94 10.02 17.47 19.63
C GLY A 94 10.16 17.27 18.12
N SER A 95 9.96 16.06 17.60
CA SER A 95 10.20 15.73 16.19
C SER A 95 8.91 15.77 15.37
N ASP A 96 8.96 16.44 14.22
CA ASP A 96 7.91 16.34 13.19
C ASP A 96 7.88 14.91 12.63
N ALA A 97 6.72 14.25 12.74
CA ALA A 97 6.47 12.89 12.27
C ALA A 97 6.72 12.70 10.76
N PHE A 98 6.78 13.78 9.97
CA PHE A 98 7.00 13.75 8.51
C PHE A 98 8.44 14.05 8.08
N THR A 99 9.38 14.00 9.02
CA THR A 99 10.82 13.99 8.72
C THR A 99 11.34 12.55 8.69
N PRO A 100 12.47 12.27 8.00
CA PRO A 100 13.08 10.93 8.03
C PRO A 100 13.30 10.46 9.47
N THR A 101 13.89 11.32 10.30
CA THR A 101 14.13 11.11 11.72
C THR A 101 12.83 10.90 12.49
N GLY A 102 11.79 11.72 12.27
CA GLY A 102 10.50 11.57 12.93
C GLY A 102 9.80 10.24 12.64
N CYS A 103 9.78 9.81 11.37
CA CYS A 103 9.26 8.49 10.98
C CYS A 103 10.03 7.36 11.68
N LEU A 104 11.37 7.45 11.70
CA LEU A 104 12.22 6.47 12.39
C LEU A 104 11.95 6.45 13.90
N LEU A 105 11.79 7.61 14.55
CA LEU A 105 11.48 7.72 15.97
C LEU A 105 10.13 7.08 16.32
N VAL A 106 9.09 7.32 15.51
CA VAL A 106 7.79 6.67 15.69
C VAL A 106 7.92 5.15 15.55
N ALA A 107 8.64 4.69 14.53
CA ALA A 107 8.86 3.26 14.34
C ALA A 107 9.58 2.60 15.52
N LEU A 108 10.70 3.18 15.95
CA LEU A 108 11.51 2.62 17.05
C LEU A 108 10.73 2.62 18.36
N ASN A 109 10.03 3.71 18.67
CA ASN A 109 9.21 3.76 19.88
C ASN A 109 8.12 2.69 19.84
N ALA A 110 7.38 2.56 18.74
CA ALA A 110 6.35 1.54 18.61
C ALA A 110 6.89 0.10 18.65
N ALA A 111 8.07 -0.15 18.08
CA ALA A 111 8.75 -1.45 18.16
C ALA A 111 9.18 -1.77 19.60
N LEU A 112 9.85 -0.82 20.27
CA LEU A 112 10.32 -0.98 21.66
C LEU A 112 9.15 -1.12 22.65
N ALA A 113 7.99 -0.54 22.36
CA ALA A 113 6.76 -0.72 23.15
C ALA A 113 6.37 -2.19 23.34
N GLN A 114 6.76 -3.04 22.39
CA GLN A 114 6.45 -4.47 22.37
C GLN A 114 7.37 -5.27 23.31
N GLY A 115 8.24 -4.59 24.07
CA GLY A 115 9.14 -5.20 25.05
C GLY A 115 10.45 -5.70 24.46
N GLY A 116 10.83 -5.21 23.28
CA GLY A 116 12.06 -5.59 22.60
C GLY A 116 13.26 -4.69 22.90
N ARG A 117 14.37 -5.01 22.24
CA ARG A 117 15.61 -4.20 22.22
C ARG A 117 15.92 -3.79 20.79
N GLY A 118 16.42 -2.57 20.64
CA GLY A 118 16.86 -2.03 19.36
C GLY A 118 18.34 -1.68 19.39
N TYR A 119 19.03 -2.00 18.31
CA TYR A 119 20.41 -1.60 18.09
C TYR A 119 20.48 -0.87 16.75
N LEU A 120 20.97 0.36 16.77
CA LEU A 120 21.22 1.12 15.56
C LEU A 120 22.72 1.24 15.39
N PHE A 121 23.23 0.70 14.28
CA PHE A 121 24.62 0.82 13.89
C PHE A 121 24.70 1.78 12.73
N LEU A 122 25.56 2.78 12.82
CA LEU A 122 25.87 3.64 11.69
C LEU A 122 27.35 3.51 11.38
N THR A 123 27.67 3.20 10.14
CA THR A 123 29.04 3.32 9.61
C THR A 123 29.11 4.56 8.73
N ASP A 124 30.06 5.45 8.98
CA ASP A 124 30.30 6.61 8.12
C ASP A 124 31.22 6.28 6.93
N ALA A 125 31.46 7.27 6.07
CA ALA A 125 32.33 7.11 4.90
C ALA A 125 33.81 6.87 5.27
N ASP A 126 34.23 7.28 6.47
CA ASP A 126 35.57 7.08 7.00
C ASP A 126 35.73 5.70 7.66
N GLY A 127 34.67 4.89 7.68
CA GLY A 127 34.64 3.57 8.30
C GLY A 127 34.53 3.62 9.82
N GLN A 128 34.28 4.78 10.43
CA GLN A 128 33.99 4.86 11.86
C GLN A 128 32.55 4.43 12.11
N SER A 129 32.38 3.58 13.12
CA SER A 129 31.06 3.10 13.50
C SER A 129 30.62 3.68 14.84
N LYS A 130 29.35 4.06 14.93
CA LYS A 130 28.66 4.36 16.18
C LYS A 130 27.52 3.37 16.37
N ALA A 131 27.34 2.87 17.59
CA ALA A 131 26.14 2.15 17.99
C ALA A 131 25.30 2.98 18.94
N LEU A 132 24.01 2.99 18.70
CA LEU A 132 23.00 3.39 19.66
C LEU A 132 22.24 2.13 20.08
N THR A 133 22.46 1.70 21.32
CA THR A 133 21.67 0.64 21.95
C THR A 133 20.50 1.27 22.68
N VAL A 134 19.30 0.79 22.39
CA VAL A 134 18.06 1.28 22.98
C VAL A 134 17.27 0.11 23.53
N ASP A 135 16.97 0.15 24.82
CA ASP A 135 15.98 -0.73 25.42
C ASP A 135 14.92 0.07 26.20
N ALA A 136 13.99 -0.65 26.83
CA ALA A 136 12.90 -0.04 27.59
C ALA A 136 13.38 0.81 28.77
N HIS A 137 14.59 0.60 29.28
CA HIS A 137 15.10 1.14 30.52
C HIS A 137 16.31 2.05 30.35
N GLU A 138 17.11 1.83 29.31
CA GLU A 138 18.39 2.46 29.09
C GLU A 138 18.60 2.77 27.60
N MET A 139 19.33 3.85 27.37
CA MET A 139 19.84 4.22 26.05
C MET A 139 21.33 4.51 26.20
N LYS A 140 22.14 3.83 25.39
CA LYS A 140 23.60 3.96 25.40
C LYS A 140 24.10 4.21 24.00
N LEU A 141 24.84 5.31 23.82
CA LEU A 141 25.57 5.60 22.59
C LEU A 141 27.04 5.20 22.82
N GLU A 142 27.50 4.19 22.09
CA GLU A 142 28.85 3.63 22.22
C GLU A 142 29.60 3.71 20.89
N PRO A 143 30.88 4.08 20.89
CA PRO A 143 31.72 3.94 19.70
C PRO A 143 31.96 2.45 19.41
N LEU A 144 31.89 2.06 18.13
CA LEU A 144 32.19 0.70 17.69
C LEU A 144 33.43 0.67 16.82
N LEU A 145 34.28 -0.33 17.08
CA LEU A 145 35.48 -0.60 16.29
C LEU A 145 35.21 -1.44 15.03
N THR A 146 33.93 -1.69 14.72
CA THR A 146 33.56 -2.51 13.55
C THR A 146 33.78 -1.71 12.27
N ILE A 147 34.51 -2.29 11.33
CA ILE A 147 34.77 -1.70 10.02
C ILE A 147 33.79 -2.32 9.02
N HIS A 148 32.72 -1.60 8.69
CA HIS A 148 31.92 -1.92 7.51
C HIS A 148 32.45 -1.13 6.31
N LYS A 149 32.36 -1.72 5.11
CA LYS A 149 32.94 -1.13 3.89
C LYS A 149 32.06 -0.07 3.22
N SER A 150 30.81 0.08 3.65
CA SER A 150 29.84 0.98 3.02
C SER A 150 29.10 1.77 4.07
N PRO A 151 28.75 3.05 3.80
CA PRO A 151 28.00 3.86 4.74
C PRO A 151 26.52 3.47 4.72
N TYR A 152 26.03 2.89 5.80
CA TYR A 152 24.63 2.60 6.02
C TYR A 152 24.27 2.65 7.51
N MET A 153 23.00 2.88 7.78
CA MET A 153 22.41 2.63 9.10
C MET A 153 21.81 1.23 9.11
N GLU A 154 22.24 0.39 10.03
CA GLU A 154 21.65 -0.91 10.30
C GLU A 154 20.81 -0.84 11.56
N ILE A 155 19.55 -1.23 11.46
CA ILE A 155 18.62 -1.29 12.57
C ILE A 155 18.37 -2.76 12.86
N ARG A 156 18.75 -3.22 14.05
CA ARG A 156 18.43 -4.56 14.55
C ARG A 156 17.38 -4.46 15.64
N LEU A 157 16.26 -5.13 15.46
CA LEU A 157 15.18 -5.19 16.45
C LEU A 157 14.97 -6.64 16.90
N ASN A 158 15.16 -6.85 18.19
CA ASN A 158 14.87 -8.11 18.85
C ASN A 158 13.58 -7.95 19.66
N LEU A 159 12.44 -8.34 19.08
CA LEU A 159 11.12 -8.18 19.69
C LEU A 159 10.56 -9.55 20.10
N PRO A 160 10.03 -9.70 21.34
CA PRO A 160 9.61 -11.00 21.86
C PRO A 160 8.33 -11.56 21.22
N LYS A 161 7.53 -10.72 20.55
CA LYS A 161 6.21 -11.06 20.00
C LYS A 161 6.09 -10.74 18.51
N ARG A 162 7.12 -11.07 17.73
CA ARG A 162 7.07 -10.87 16.27
C ARG A 162 6.16 -11.87 15.61
N ASP A 163 5.34 -11.37 14.71
CA ASP A 163 4.63 -12.16 13.72
C ASP A 163 5.27 -11.90 12.36
N ARG A 164 6.22 -12.77 11.97
CA ARG A 164 6.96 -12.63 10.70
C ARG A 164 6.02 -12.70 9.49
N GLY A 165 4.92 -13.46 9.60
CA GLY A 165 3.93 -13.57 8.53
C GLY A 165 3.22 -12.24 8.33
N ALA A 166 2.73 -11.63 9.42
CA ALA A 166 2.09 -10.33 9.37
C ALA A 166 3.05 -9.19 8.96
N GLU A 167 4.33 -9.27 9.34
CA GLU A 167 5.36 -8.33 8.91
C GLU A 167 5.64 -8.42 7.41
N LEU A 168 5.81 -9.65 6.90
CA LEU A 168 5.99 -9.90 5.47
C LEU A 168 4.77 -9.44 4.67
N GLU A 169 3.56 -9.77 5.13
CA GLU A 169 2.31 -9.33 4.53
C GLU A 169 2.22 -7.80 4.51
N ALA A 170 2.55 -7.12 5.61
CA ALA A 170 2.54 -5.66 5.68
C ALA A 170 3.52 -5.03 4.67
N LEU A 171 4.73 -5.57 4.53
CA LEU A 171 5.69 -5.11 3.52
C LEU A 171 5.16 -5.34 2.10
N GLN A 172 4.74 -6.57 1.77
CA GLN A 172 4.27 -6.92 0.43
C GLN A 172 3.02 -6.14 0.00
N THR A 173 2.08 -5.95 0.93
CA THR A 173 0.80 -5.31 0.61
C THR A 173 0.90 -3.79 0.66
N ARG A 174 1.51 -3.23 1.73
CA ARG A 174 1.49 -1.79 1.99
C ARG A 174 2.71 -1.04 1.48
N CYS A 175 3.78 -1.72 1.12
CA CYS A 175 4.99 -1.10 0.53
C CYS A 175 5.13 -1.33 -0.98
N ARG A 176 4.11 -1.90 -1.64
CA ARG A 176 4.11 -2.11 -3.11
C ARG A 176 4.23 -0.84 -3.95
N TYR A 177 3.92 0.32 -3.36
CA TYR A 177 3.99 1.64 -4.00
C TYR A 177 5.28 2.40 -3.70
N LEU A 178 6.25 1.77 -3.03
CA LEU A 178 7.51 2.45 -2.72
C LEU A 178 8.26 2.87 -3.98
N PRO A 179 8.94 4.03 -3.95
CA PRO A 179 9.77 4.53 -5.03
C PRO A 179 11.11 3.78 -5.17
N LEU A 180 11.42 2.88 -4.24
CA LEU A 180 12.69 2.20 -4.10
C LEU A 180 12.50 0.67 -4.03
N PRO A 181 13.46 -0.13 -4.51
CA PRO A 181 13.47 -1.56 -4.35
C PRO A 181 13.63 -1.96 -2.88
N ILE A 182 12.85 -2.95 -2.45
CA ILE A 182 13.02 -3.62 -1.16
C ILE A 182 13.56 -5.03 -1.44
N LEU A 183 14.65 -5.40 -0.78
CA LEU A 183 15.15 -6.77 -0.74
C LEU A 183 14.72 -7.41 0.58
N ILE A 184 13.90 -8.45 0.53
CA ILE A 184 13.46 -9.20 1.72
C ILE A 184 14.19 -10.54 1.71
N ASP A 185 15.03 -10.77 2.71
CA ASP A 185 15.87 -11.98 2.84
C ASP A 185 16.69 -12.26 1.56
N GLY A 186 17.14 -11.19 0.90
CA GLY A 186 17.92 -11.24 -0.35
C GLY A 186 17.09 -11.34 -1.64
N ALA A 187 15.78 -11.57 -1.56
CA ALA A 187 14.88 -11.58 -2.71
C ALA A 187 14.28 -10.19 -2.95
N VAL A 188 14.28 -9.72 -4.20
CA VAL A 188 13.63 -8.45 -4.56
C VAL A 188 12.12 -8.62 -4.39
N MET A 189 11.51 -7.75 -3.57
CA MET A 189 10.06 -7.72 -3.39
C MET A 189 9.41 -7.33 -4.72
N PRO A 190 8.40 -8.08 -5.20
CA PRO A 190 7.70 -7.71 -6.41
C PRO A 190 6.98 -6.38 -6.20
N HIS A 191 7.23 -5.42 -7.09
CA HIS A 191 6.37 -4.24 -7.21
C HIS A 191 5.06 -4.69 -7.85
N GLY A 192 3.92 -4.20 -7.35
CA GLY A 192 2.58 -4.67 -7.74
C GLY A 192 2.14 -4.32 -9.16
N GLY A 193 3.05 -4.22 -10.13
CA GLY A 193 2.77 -3.75 -11.50
C GLY A 193 2.52 -2.23 -11.59
N PHE A 194 2.57 -1.51 -10.47
CA PHE A 194 2.48 -0.06 -10.44
C PHE A 194 3.83 0.55 -10.77
N ALA A 195 3.84 1.62 -11.58
CA ALA A 195 5.03 2.44 -11.74
C ALA A 195 5.47 2.95 -10.36
N PRO A 196 6.78 2.87 -10.02
CA PRO A 196 7.25 3.32 -8.72
C PRO A 196 6.87 4.79 -8.52
N TYR A 197 6.33 5.09 -7.34
CA TYR A 197 6.13 6.47 -6.88
C TYR A 197 7.46 7.24 -7.02
N LYS A 198 7.45 8.57 -7.18
CA LYS A 198 8.69 9.37 -7.22
C LYS A 198 8.50 10.60 -6.33
N PRO A 199 9.16 10.68 -5.15
CA PRO A 199 8.99 11.80 -4.25
C PRO A 199 9.56 13.11 -4.82
N ARG A 200 8.90 14.23 -4.49
CA ARG A 200 9.19 15.59 -4.99
C ARG A 200 10.57 16.16 -4.61
N ARG A 201 11.19 15.70 -3.50
CA ARG A 201 12.32 16.40 -2.85
C ARG A 201 13.68 16.25 -3.54
N HIS A 202 13.85 15.36 -4.52
CA HIS A 202 15.13 15.18 -5.23
C HIS A 202 15.18 15.74 -6.67
N LEU A 203 14.15 16.46 -7.12
CA LEU A 203 14.08 16.96 -8.50
C LEU A 203 14.31 18.48 -8.60
N GLN A 204 15.38 19.01 -7.99
CA GLN A 204 15.81 20.39 -8.30
C GLN A 204 16.66 20.50 -9.60
N HIS A 205 17.01 19.39 -10.28
CA HIS A 205 17.89 19.48 -11.47
C HIS A 205 17.68 18.46 -12.61
N LEU A 206 16.46 17.97 -12.85
CA LEU A 206 16.21 17.16 -14.06
C LEU A 206 15.10 17.79 -14.90
N GLU A 207 15.51 18.67 -15.82
CA GLU A 207 14.74 19.01 -17.03
C GLU A 207 14.76 17.78 -17.95
N GLY A 208 13.59 17.20 -18.22
CA GLY A 208 13.44 16.10 -19.14
C GLY A 208 12.05 15.48 -19.04
N ASP A 209 11.29 15.55 -20.13
CA ASP A 209 10.01 14.86 -20.29
C ASP A 209 10.25 13.35 -20.25
N TYR A 210 9.72 12.67 -19.24
CA TYR A 210 9.70 11.21 -19.19
C TYR A 210 8.26 10.70 -19.19
N VAL A 211 7.91 10.01 -20.28
CA VAL A 211 6.72 9.18 -20.41
C VAL A 211 6.95 7.90 -19.61
N LEU A 212 6.14 7.65 -18.57
CA LEU A 212 6.11 6.39 -17.83
C LEU A 212 4.92 5.56 -18.33
N ALA A 213 5.27 4.40 -18.90
CA ALA A 213 4.46 3.45 -19.68
C ALA A 213 4.40 3.72 -21.20
N GLU A 214 5.53 3.50 -21.88
CA GLU A 214 5.50 3.09 -23.29
C GLU A 214 5.19 1.58 -23.31
N TRP A 215 4.01 1.20 -23.79
CA TRP A 215 3.70 -0.18 -24.14
C TRP A 215 4.66 -0.58 -25.27
N ARG A 216 5.67 -1.43 -24.95
CA ARG A 216 6.58 -1.98 -25.96
C ARG A 216 5.99 -3.29 -26.52
N PRO A 217 5.50 -3.32 -27.77
CA PRO A 217 4.94 -4.53 -28.37
C PRO A 217 5.98 -5.65 -28.58
N GLU A 218 7.28 -5.35 -28.43
CA GLU A 218 8.37 -6.31 -28.62
C GLU A 218 8.51 -7.35 -27.49
N ALA A 219 7.93 -7.10 -26.31
CA ALA A 219 7.87 -8.08 -25.22
C ALA A 219 6.80 -9.17 -25.41
N ALA A 220 5.95 -9.07 -26.44
CA ALA A 220 4.91 -10.03 -26.75
C ALA A 220 5.40 -11.30 -27.50
N ALA A 221 6.71 -11.41 -27.75
CA ALA A 221 7.27 -12.51 -28.54
C ALA A 221 7.37 -13.87 -27.81
N ASN A 222 7.20 -13.91 -26.49
CA ASN A 222 7.19 -15.16 -25.72
C ASN A 222 5.82 -15.39 -25.05
N LEU A 223 4.87 -15.81 -25.88
CA LEU A 223 3.44 -15.95 -25.60
C LEU A 223 3.08 -17.29 -24.89
N LEU A 224 3.88 -17.72 -23.90
CA LEU A 224 3.66 -19.00 -23.20
C LEU A 224 3.47 -18.89 -21.67
N ASP A 225 3.71 -17.73 -21.07
CA ASP A 225 3.40 -17.49 -19.66
C ASP A 225 2.45 -16.29 -19.56
N LEU A 226 1.15 -16.54 -19.68
CA LEU A 226 0.16 -15.54 -19.27
C LEU A 226 0.23 -15.43 -17.76
N PRO A 227 0.59 -14.27 -17.20
CA PRO A 227 0.69 -14.15 -15.76
C PRO A 227 -0.75 -14.16 -15.16
N PRO A 228 -0.92 -14.53 -13.88
CA PRO A 228 -2.24 -14.69 -13.25
C PRO A 228 -3.10 -13.41 -13.39
N PRO A 229 -4.44 -13.44 -13.28
CA PRO A 229 -5.30 -12.26 -13.46
C PRO A 229 -4.87 -10.99 -12.70
N ASP A 230 -4.11 -11.14 -11.60
CA ASP A 230 -3.49 -10.07 -10.81
C ASP A 230 -2.28 -9.36 -11.47
N SER A 231 -1.89 -9.77 -12.68
CA SER A 231 -0.69 -9.30 -13.39
C SER A 231 -0.98 -8.49 -14.65
N LEU A 232 -2.25 -8.28 -14.98
CA LEU A 232 -2.62 -7.34 -16.04
C LEU A 232 -2.15 -5.96 -15.59
N ALA A 233 -1.16 -5.40 -16.31
CA ALA A 233 -0.61 -4.08 -16.02
C ALA A 233 -1.79 -3.09 -15.97
N PRO A 234 -2.04 -2.46 -14.82
CA PRO A 234 -3.18 -1.56 -14.70
C PRO A 234 -3.07 -0.43 -15.72
N LEU A 235 -4.20 -0.06 -16.32
CA LEU A 235 -4.34 1.24 -16.98
C LEU A 235 -4.05 2.29 -15.91
N SER A 236 -2.82 2.81 -15.95
CA SER A 236 -2.32 3.79 -15.01
C SER A 236 -2.16 5.11 -15.75
N ARG A 237 -2.69 6.18 -15.16
CA ARG A 237 -2.54 7.53 -15.69
C ARG A 237 -2.10 8.46 -14.56
N ARG A 238 -1.07 9.24 -14.84
CA ARG A 238 -0.70 10.39 -14.02
C ARG A 238 -1.66 11.53 -14.32
N LEU A 239 -2.27 12.11 -13.29
CA LEU A 239 -3.13 13.28 -13.47
C LEU A 239 -2.27 14.56 -13.40
N ASP A 240 -2.35 15.40 -14.42
CA ASP A 240 -1.64 16.67 -14.49
C ASP A 240 -2.23 17.69 -13.49
N GLY A 241 -1.37 18.54 -12.89
CA GLY A 241 -1.77 19.59 -11.97
C GLY A 241 -0.63 20.06 -11.04
N PRO A 242 -0.78 21.19 -10.33
CA PRO A 242 0.26 21.76 -9.44
C PRO A 242 0.68 20.84 -8.26
N HIS A 243 0.03 19.69 -8.13
CA HIS A 243 0.25 18.63 -7.14
C HIS A 243 0.20 17.22 -7.78
N SER A 244 0.71 17.04 -9.01
CA SER A 244 0.55 15.86 -9.87
C SER A 244 1.26 14.57 -9.42
N ASP A 245 1.24 14.23 -8.13
CA ASP A 245 1.70 12.93 -7.62
C ASP A 245 0.53 11.95 -7.46
N ARG A 246 -0.50 12.13 -8.29
CA ARG A 246 -1.70 11.29 -8.35
C ARG A 246 -1.48 10.15 -9.33
N TRP A 247 -1.64 8.93 -8.84
CA TRP A 247 -1.49 7.72 -9.63
C TRP A 247 -2.85 7.03 -9.70
N LEU A 248 -3.66 7.37 -10.71
CA LEU A 248 -4.88 6.62 -10.88
C LEU A 248 -4.55 5.30 -11.56
N THR A 249 -4.85 4.22 -10.86
CA THR A 249 -5.03 2.91 -11.48
C THR A 249 -6.53 2.65 -11.59
N LEU A 250 -6.96 1.99 -12.65
CA LEU A 250 -8.30 1.44 -12.75
C LEU A 250 -8.21 -0.08 -12.71
N ARG A 251 -8.71 -0.68 -11.63
CA ARG A 251 -9.13 -2.08 -11.61
C ARG A 251 -10.66 -2.10 -11.60
N ALA A 252 -11.27 -2.96 -12.41
CA ALA A 252 -12.69 -3.23 -12.33
C ALA A 252 -12.87 -4.51 -11.50
N ALA A 253 -13.54 -4.39 -10.36
CA ALA A 253 -14.02 -5.51 -9.56
C ALA A 253 -15.55 -5.55 -9.61
N LEU A 254 -16.15 -6.68 -9.23
CA LEU A 254 -17.62 -6.83 -9.16
C LEU A 254 -18.23 -6.24 -7.88
N GLU A 255 -17.45 -5.48 -7.12
CA GLU A 255 -17.86 -4.91 -5.84
C GLU A 255 -18.56 -3.57 -6.07
N ASP A 256 -19.62 -3.26 -5.32
CA ASP A 256 -20.38 -2.02 -5.54
C ASP A 256 -19.66 -0.76 -5.03
N THR A 257 -18.60 -0.93 -4.22
CA THR A 257 -17.83 0.17 -3.63
C THR A 257 -16.48 0.34 -4.28
N ALA A 258 -16.05 1.58 -4.48
CA ALA A 258 -14.68 1.86 -4.84
C ALA A 258 -13.77 1.83 -3.62
N GLU A 259 -12.56 1.32 -3.79
CA GLU A 259 -11.50 1.36 -2.79
C GLU A 259 -10.42 2.36 -3.22
N ILE A 260 -10.18 3.37 -2.40
CA ILE A 260 -9.14 4.37 -2.62
C ILE A 260 -8.02 4.13 -1.60
N HIS A 261 -6.87 3.67 -2.08
CA HIS A 261 -5.66 3.50 -1.29
C HIS A 261 -4.94 4.84 -1.15
N LEU A 262 -4.85 5.32 0.09
CA LEU A 262 -4.14 6.54 0.43
C LEU A 262 -2.68 6.20 0.69
N VAL A 263 -1.77 6.80 -0.07
CA VAL A 263 -0.35 6.50 -0.05
C VAL A 263 0.44 7.72 0.38
N GLN A 264 1.31 7.56 1.38
CA GLN A 264 2.17 8.60 1.90
C GLN A 264 3.62 8.13 1.90
N ALA A 265 4.52 8.88 1.26
CA ALA A 265 5.90 8.48 1.02
C ALA A 265 6.03 7.06 0.44
N GLY A 266 5.15 6.70 -0.52
CA GLY A 266 5.12 5.39 -1.15
C GLY A 266 4.55 4.25 -0.28
N VAL A 267 4.13 4.52 0.95
CA VAL A 267 3.51 3.55 1.85
C VAL A 267 2.00 3.73 1.85
N TRP A 268 1.25 2.65 1.68
CA TRP A 268 -0.21 2.62 1.82
C TRP A 268 -0.59 2.82 3.29
N VAL A 269 -1.03 4.02 3.66
CA VAL A 269 -1.36 4.39 5.03
C VAL A 269 -2.82 4.11 5.40
N ASP A 270 -3.75 4.32 4.47
CA ASP A 270 -5.18 4.18 4.77
C ASP A 270 -6.00 3.78 3.53
N THR A 271 -7.23 3.32 3.73
CA THR A 271 -8.15 2.91 2.67
C THR A 271 -9.50 3.58 2.88
N LYS A 272 -9.98 4.31 1.86
CA LYS A 272 -11.33 4.88 1.86
C LYS A 272 -12.21 4.08 0.92
N ARG A 273 -13.30 3.55 1.47
CA ARG A 273 -14.38 2.95 0.70
C ARG A 273 -15.41 4.02 0.41
N VAL A 274 -15.65 4.29 -0.86
CA VAL A 274 -16.55 5.34 -1.32
C VAL A 274 -17.48 4.82 -2.40
N GLU A 275 -18.70 5.32 -2.42
CA GLU A 275 -19.60 5.10 -3.56
C GLU A 275 -19.00 5.83 -4.76
N ALA A 276 -18.74 5.09 -5.84
CA ALA A 276 -18.21 5.64 -7.06
C ALA A 276 -19.12 5.31 -8.24
N PRO A 277 -19.11 6.12 -9.31
CA PRO A 277 -19.86 5.84 -10.53
C PRO A 277 -19.45 4.54 -11.24
N ILE A 278 -18.33 3.95 -10.85
CA ILE A 278 -17.75 2.74 -11.46
C ILE A 278 -17.61 1.70 -10.35
N PRO A 279 -18.43 0.63 -10.37
CA PRO A 279 -18.29 -0.49 -9.44
C PRO A 279 -16.88 -1.08 -9.47
N GLY A 280 -16.36 -1.35 -8.28
CA GLY A 280 -15.10 -2.04 -8.05
C GLY A 280 -13.86 -1.25 -8.44
N LEU A 281 -13.99 0.06 -8.63
CA LEU A 281 -12.89 0.97 -8.87
C LEU A 281 -11.87 0.88 -7.73
N GLN A 282 -10.63 0.51 -8.05
CA GLN A 282 -9.50 0.64 -7.12
C GLN A 282 -8.58 1.76 -7.55
N ALA A 283 -8.39 2.76 -6.70
CA ALA A 283 -7.55 3.92 -6.98
C ALA A 283 -6.41 4.08 -5.98
N VAL A 284 -5.35 4.77 -6.38
CA VAL A 284 -4.22 5.13 -5.49
C VAL A 284 -4.06 6.65 -5.48
N VAL A 285 -4.04 7.25 -4.30
CA VAL A 285 -3.96 8.70 -4.14
C VAL A 285 -2.78 9.02 -3.22
N SER A 286 -1.83 9.81 -3.70
CA SER A 286 -0.82 10.40 -2.81
C SER A 286 -1.50 11.37 -1.86
N VAL A 287 -1.19 11.25 -0.58
CA VAL A 287 -1.73 12.07 0.50
C VAL A 287 -0.63 12.83 1.24
N ASP A 288 0.52 13.05 0.60
CA ASP A 288 1.67 13.72 1.21
C ASP A 288 1.39 15.17 1.62
N HIS A 289 0.36 15.80 1.02
CA HIS A 289 -0.10 17.16 1.34
C HIS A 289 -1.31 17.20 2.27
N LEU A 290 -1.89 16.05 2.63
CA LEU A 290 -3.06 16.00 3.51
C LEU A 290 -2.64 15.92 4.97
N LYS A 291 -3.52 16.42 5.84
CA LYS A 291 -3.35 16.27 7.29
C LYS A 291 -3.62 14.83 7.68
N THR A 292 -2.75 14.30 8.50
CA THR A 292 -2.89 12.98 9.13
C THR A 292 -3.07 13.13 10.63
N ASP A 293 -3.38 12.01 11.28
CA ASP A 293 -3.27 11.89 12.72
C ASP A 293 -1.82 12.06 13.22
N LEU A 294 -1.64 12.05 14.54
CA LEU A 294 -0.31 12.18 15.18
C LEU A 294 0.66 11.05 14.79
N THR A 295 0.11 9.92 14.37
CA THR A 295 0.90 8.76 13.95
C THR A 295 1.38 8.93 12.50
N GLY A 296 0.66 9.69 11.68
CA GLY A 296 0.92 9.77 10.24
C GLY A 296 0.62 8.44 9.52
N MET A 297 -0.25 7.61 10.09
CA MET A 297 -0.72 6.37 9.47
C MET A 297 -2.20 6.44 9.10
N GLN A 298 -2.91 7.49 9.50
CA GLN A 298 -4.30 7.70 9.12
C GLN A 298 -4.50 9.11 8.60
N VAL A 299 -5.15 9.24 7.45
CA VAL A 299 -5.49 10.55 6.89
C VAL A 299 -6.75 11.04 7.58
N LEU A 300 -6.73 12.30 8.06
CA LEU A 300 -7.89 12.88 8.71
C LEU A 300 -9.01 13.09 7.69
N ASP A 301 -10.21 12.62 8.04
CA ASP A 301 -11.40 12.91 7.26
C ASP A 301 -11.72 14.41 7.37
N GLY A 302 -11.70 15.09 6.24
CA GLY A 302 -11.87 16.53 6.17
C GLY A 302 -12.10 17.03 4.75
N PRO A 303 -12.36 18.33 4.58
CA PRO A 303 -12.66 18.92 3.27
C PRO A 303 -11.52 18.72 2.26
N ASP A 304 -10.27 18.71 2.70
CA ASP A 304 -9.11 18.51 1.82
C ASP A 304 -9.08 17.10 1.21
N LEU A 305 -9.36 16.06 2.02
CA LEU A 305 -9.45 14.69 1.52
C LEU A 305 -10.65 14.52 0.58
N GLN A 306 -11.80 15.07 0.94
CA GLN A 306 -13.00 15.02 0.10
C GLN A 306 -12.77 15.73 -1.25
N ALA A 307 -12.07 16.86 -1.25
CA ALA A 307 -11.68 17.55 -2.48
C ALA A 307 -10.74 16.70 -3.35
N GLU A 308 -9.82 15.94 -2.76
CA GLU A 308 -8.96 15.01 -3.52
C GLU A 308 -9.74 13.83 -4.11
N ILE A 309 -10.68 13.25 -3.36
CA ILE A 309 -11.56 12.18 -3.86
C ILE A 309 -12.46 12.70 -4.97
N GLN A 310 -13.03 13.91 -4.83
CA GLN A 310 -13.88 14.49 -5.86
C GLN A 310 -13.09 14.75 -7.15
N LYS A 311 -11.88 15.31 -7.07
CA LYS A 311 -11.01 15.48 -8.25
C LYS A 311 -10.74 14.17 -8.96
N LEU A 312 -10.58 13.08 -8.21
CA LEU A 312 -10.41 11.74 -8.78
C LEU A 312 -11.67 11.32 -9.54
N PHE A 313 -12.85 11.51 -8.97
CA PHE A 313 -14.13 11.23 -9.62
C PHE A 313 -14.38 12.08 -10.86
N ASP A 314 -14.01 13.35 -10.84
CA ASP A 314 -14.14 14.24 -12.00
C ASP A 314 -13.29 13.77 -13.19
N CYS A 315 -12.20 13.04 -12.94
CA CYS A 315 -11.34 12.47 -13.97
C CYS A 315 -11.85 11.10 -14.50
N LEU A 316 -12.72 10.40 -13.77
CA LEU A 316 -13.18 9.05 -14.12
C LEU A 316 -13.86 8.96 -15.50
N PRO A 317 -14.72 9.91 -15.94
CA PRO A 317 -15.36 9.81 -17.25
C PRO A 317 -14.36 9.74 -18.41
N GLU A 318 -13.30 10.55 -18.36
CA GLU A 318 -12.26 10.57 -19.39
C GLU A 318 -11.42 9.29 -19.36
N LEU A 319 -11.11 8.79 -18.17
CA LEU A 319 -10.38 7.53 -18.03
C LEU A 319 -11.21 6.32 -18.47
N LYS A 320 -12.52 6.33 -18.18
CA LYS A 320 -13.46 5.33 -18.69
C LYS A 320 -13.49 5.36 -20.22
N LYS A 321 -13.55 6.55 -20.82
CA LYS A 321 -13.50 6.72 -22.29
C LYS A 321 -12.19 6.18 -22.87
N GLN A 322 -11.05 6.46 -22.25
CA GLN A 322 -9.74 5.95 -22.66
C GLN A 322 -9.65 4.42 -22.54
N ALA A 323 -10.11 3.85 -21.42
CA ALA A 323 -10.16 2.42 -21.22
C ALA A 323 -11.04 1.73 -22.28
N LEU A 324 -12.25 2.24 -22.52
CA LEU A 324 -13.16 1.71 -23.55
C LEU A 324 -12.57 1.82 -24.95
N SER A 325 -11.87 2.92 -25.27
CA SER A 325 -11.18 3.07 -26.56
C SER A 325 -10.02 2.09 -26.74
N SER A 326 -9.39 1.67 -25.63
CA SER A 326 -8.33 0.65 -25.66
C SER A 326 -8.91 -0.75 -25.89
N VAL A 327 -10.09 -1.04 -25.33
CA VAL A 327 -10.79 -2.31 -25.54
C VAL A 327 -11.30 -2.43 -26.99
N SER A 328 -11.85 -1.36 -27.57
CA SER A 328 -12.31 -1.41 -28.97
C SER A 328 -11.17 -1.67 -29.97
N LEU A 329 -9.94 -1.24 -29.65
CA LEU A 329 -8.75 -1.61 -30.41
C LEU A 329 -8.46 -3.12 -30.35
N LEU A 330 -8.71 -3.77 -29.21
CA LEU A 330 -8.57 -5.22 -29.09
C LEU A 330 -9.65 -5.95 -29.90
N ASP A 331 -10.89 -5.45 -29.92
CA ASP A 331 -11.97 -6.02 -30.74
C ASP A 331 -11.69 -5.88 -32.25
N ALA A 332 -11.17 -4.74 -32.69
CA ALA A 332 -10.75 -4.55 -34.08
C ALA A 332 -9.57 -5.47 -34.46
N THR A 333 -8.66 -5.73 -33.51
CA THR A 333 -7.55 -6.67 -33.69
C THR A 333 -8.08 -8.11 -33.76
N ARG A 334 -9.11 -8.46 -32.98
CA ARG A 334 -9.80 -9.75 -33.02
C ARG A 334 -10.46 -10.01 -34.38
N GLU A 335 -11.15 -9.03 -34.96
CA GLU A 335 -11.73 -9.16 -36.31
C GLU A 335 -10.66 -9.39 -37.39
N ARG A 336 -9.49 -8.75 -37.27
CA ARG A 336 -8.36 -8.97 -38.19
C ARG A 336 -7.75 -10.36 -38.05
N VAL A 337 -7.69 -10.91 -36.83
CA VAL A 337 -7.20 -12.27 -36.60
C VAL A 337 -8.21 -13.32 -37.07
N SER A 338 -9.51 -13.10 -36.87
CA SER A 338 -10.55 -14.04 -37.31
C SER A 338 -10.71 -14.10 -38.83
N THR A 339 -10.46 -12.99 -39.53
CA THR A 339 -10.52 -12.92 -41.01
C THR A 339 -9.27 -13.46 -41.70
N ASN A 340 -8.15 -13.60 -40.99
CA ASN A 340 -6.92 -14.15 -41.54
C ASN A 340 -6.86 -15.67 -41.34
N SER A 341 -7.47 -16.41 -42.28
CA SER A 341 -7.63 -17.87 -42.26
C SER A 341 -6.33 -18.69 -42.24
N ASN A 342 -5.17 -18.04 -42.36
CA ASN A 342 -3.84 -18.64 -42.26
C ASN A 342 -3.34 -18.83 -40.81
N LEU A 343 -4.07 -18.36 -39.78
CA LEU A 343 -3.71 -18.50 -38.36
C LEU A 343 -4.46 -19.68 -37.66
N LYS A 344 -4.50 -20.85 -38.30
CA LYS A 344 -5.01 -22.09 -37.68
C LYS A 344 -4.00 -22.60 -36.64
N GLY A 345 -3.96 -21.99 -35.46
CA GLY A 345 -3.08 -22.45 -34.38
C GLY A 345 -3.10 -21.67 -33.07
N LEU A 346 -3.91 -20.62 -32.91
CA LEU A 346 -3.93 -19.89 -31.63
C LEU A 346 -4.54 -20.76 -30.50
N PRO A 347 -3.89 -20.86 -29.33
CA PRO A 347 -4.37 -21.67 -28.23
C PRO A 347 -5.61 -21.06 -27.56
N VAL A 348 -6.55 -21.93 -27.17
CA VAL A 348 -7.83 -21.67 -26.49
C VAL A 348 -7.71 -20.71 -25.29
N ALA A 349 -6.54 -20.62 -24.66
CA ALA A 349 -6.27 -19.72 -23.54
C ALA A 349 -6.44 -18.23 -23.87
N ALA A 350 -6.07 -17.78 -25.07
CA ALA A 350 -6.24 -16.38 -25.49
C ALA A 350 -7.73 -15.99 -25.60
N SER A 351 -8.57 -16.93 -26.04
CA SER A 351 -10.02 -16.73 -26.14
C SER A 351 -10.71 -16.66 -24.78
N ILE A 352 -10.20 -17.37 -23.77
CA ILE A 352 -10.75 -17.37 -22.41
C ILE A 352 -10.45 -16.05 -21.70
N VAL A 353 -9.19 -15.58 -21.74
CA VAL A 353 -8.81 -14.29 -21.13
C VAL A 353 -9.59 -13.13 -21.74
N LEU A 354 -9.78 -13.15 -23.07
CA LEU A 354 -10.57 -12.13 -23.77
C LEU A 354 -12.06 -12.18 -23.38
N ALA A 355 -12.64 -13.37 -23.21
CA ALA A 355 -14.02 -13.52 -22.76
C ALA A 355 -14.23 -13.03 -21.32
N THR A 356 -13.25 -13.21 -20.43
CA THR A 356 -13.31 -12.69 -19.06
C THR A 356 -13.25 -11.16 -19.03
N ILE A 357 -12.37 -10.55 -19.83
CA ILE A 357 -12.28 -9.08 -19.97
C ILE A 357 -13.60 -8.50 -20.50
N LEU A 358 -14.20 -9.14 -21.51
CA LEU A 358 -15.46 -8.69 -22.10
C LEU A 358 -16.67 -8.83 -21.15
N SER A 359 -16.68 -9.84 -20.29
CA SER A 359 -17.75 -10.08 -19.32
C SER A 359 -17.83 -8.97 -18.26
N VAL A 360 -16.67 -8.47 -17.81
CA VAL A 360 -16.58 -7.36 -16.84
C VAL A 360 -17.05 -6.04 -17.47
N VAL A 361 -16.75 -5.81 -18.76
CA VAL A 361 -17.17 -4.60 -19.48
C VAL A 361 -18.69 -4.58 -19.73
N PHE A 362 -19.29 -5.72 -20.11
CA PHE A 362 -20.73 -5.81 -20.35
C PHE A 362 -21.56 -5.59 -19.08
N LEU A 363 -21.10 -6.07 -17.92
CA LEU A 363 -21.76 -5.85 -16.63
C LEU A 363 -21.75 -4.37 -16.21
N SER A 364 -20.73 -3.60 -16.58
CA SER A 364 -20.67 -2.14 -16.33
C SER A 364 -21.64 -1.31 -17.20
N HIS A 365 -22.20 -1.89 -18.27
CA HIS A 365 -23.19 -1.24 -19.14
C HIS A 365 -24.65 -1.54 -18.78
N ALA A 366 -24.92 -2.52 -17.90
CA ALA A 366 -26.28 -2.95 -17.57
C ALA A 366 -27.00 -2.09 -16.52
N GLY A 367 -26.46 -0.91 -16.18
CA GLY A 367 -27.01 0.00 -15.17
C GLY A 367 -28.30 0.74 -15.56
N ASP A 368 -29.04 0.28 -16.57
CA ASP A 368 -30.32 0.87 -16.99
C ASP A 368 -31.42 -0.22 -16.99
N PRO A 369 -32.35 -0.22 -16.02
CA PRO A 369 -33.31 -1.31 -15.87
C PRO A 369 -34.53 -1.11 -16.78
N VAL A 370 -34.36 -0.84 -18.08
CA VAL A 370 -35.47 -0.84 -19.03
C VAL A 370 -35.03 -1.34 -20.41
N LYS A 371 -35.50 -2.56 -20.73
CA LYS A 371 -35.56 -3.23 -22.04
C LYS A 371 -34.26 -3.79 -22.63
N GLY A 372 -34.17 -5.13 -22.62
CA GLY A 372 -33.40 -5.85 -23.63
C GLY A 372 -32.92 -7.22 -23.19
N GLY A 373 -33.82 -8.21 -23.13
CA GLY A 373 -33.40 -9.61 -23.03
C GLY A 373 -32.71 -10.05 -24.32
N TYR A 374 -31.40 -10.32 -24.25
CA TYR A 374 -30.69 -11.09 -25.25
C TYR A 374 -30.05 -12.31 -24.59
N TYR A 375 -30.64 -13.48 -24.82
CA TYR A 375 -30.00 -14.76 -24.58
C TYR A 375 -29.00 -15.03 -25.72
N LEU A 376 -27.71 -15.08 -25.42
CA LEU A 376 -26.72 -15.64 -26.34
C LEU A 376 -26.57 -17.13 -26.05
N MET A 377 -27.35 -17.96 -26.73
CA MET A 377 -27.15 -19.42 -26.78
C MET A 377 -26.06 -19.73 -27.81
N ALA A 378 -24.81 -19.85 -27.36
CA ALA A 378 -23.75 -20.43 -28.18
C ALA A 378 -23.68 -21.95 -27.91
N GLY A 379 -24.36 -22.72 -28.77
CA GLY A 379 -24.18 -24.17 -28.84
C GLY A 379 -22.87 -24.50 -29.55
N LEU A 380 -21.89 -25.03 -28.82
CA LEU A 380 -20.74 -25.74 -29.38
C LEU A 380 -20.79 -27.18 -28.88
N THR A 381 -21.30 -28.05 -29.75
CA THR A 381 -21.20 -29.50 -29.61
C THR A 381 -19.87 -29.97 -30.19
N THR A 382 -18.91 -30.34 -29.34
CA THR A 382 -17.85 -31.31 -29.68
C THR A 382 -17.48 -32.10 -28.43
N PRO A 383 -17.37 -33.44 -28.49
CA PRO A 383 -17.04 -34.26 -27.33
C PRO A 383 -15.52 -34.42 -27.25
N MET A 384 -14.91 -34.02 -26.14
CA MET A 384 -13.64 -34.62 -25.73
C MET A 384 -13.47 -34.48 -24.22
N SER A 385 -13.58 -35.62 -23.56
CA SER A 385 -13.33 -35.85 -22.14
C SER A 385 -11.84 -35.75 -21.82
N ILE A 386 -11.48 -34.86 -20.89
CA ILE A 386 -10.25 -34.95 -20.09
C ILE A 386 -10.66 -34.82 -18.61
N PRO A 387 -10.29 -35.76 -17.73
CA PRO A 387 -10.75 -35.76 -16.36
C PRO A 387 -9.92 -34.79 -15.52
N LEU A 388 -10.56 -33.77 -14.96
CA LEU A 388 -9.98 -33.03 -13.84
C LEU A 388 -10.32 -33.79 -12.55
N GLY A 389 -9.34 -34.54 -12.06
CA GLY A 389 -9.40 -35.22 -10.78
C GLY A 389 -9.07 -34.26 -9.62
N VAL A 390 -10.06 -34.15 -8.72
CA VAL A 390 -9.92 -34.18 -7.25
C VAL A 390 -9.11 -33.07 -6.57
N ALA A 391 -9.83 -32.18 -5.85
CA ALA A 391 -9.81 -32.14 -4.38
C ALA A 391 -10.86 -31.17 -3.84
N LEU A 392 -12.01 -31.70 -3.40
CA LEU A 392 -12.78 -31.31 -2.20
C LEU A 392 -14.11 -32.08 -2.22
N VAL A 393 -14.07 -33.34 -1.75
CA VAL A 393 -15.27 -34.08 -1.33
C VAL A 393 -15.05 -34.51 0.11
N GLY A 394 -15.65 -33.75 1.02
CA GLY A 394 -15.98 -34.20 2.36
C GLY A 394 -17.48 -34.04 2.55
N GLN A 395 -18.17 -35.17 2.65
CA GLN A 395 -19.57 -35.32 3.06
C GLN A 395 -20.65 -35.03 1.99
N PHE A 396 -21.06 -36.08 1.27
CA PHE A 396 -22.43 -36.63 1.33
C PHE A 396 -22.40 -37.96 0.56
N LYS A 397 -22.37 -39.07 1.31
CA LYS A 397 -22.64 -40.41 0.79
C LYS A 397 -24.14 -40.65 0.86
N ASN A 398 -24.65 -41.33 -0.17
CA ASN A 398 -26.02 -41.85 -0.35
C ASN A 398 -26.96 -40.90 -1.10
N LEU A 399 -27.02 -41.06 -2.42
CA LEU A 399 -28.24 -41.39 -3.17
C LEU A 399 -27.85 -41.73 -4.62
N THR A 400 -28.05 -43.00 -4.96
CA THR A 400 -28.00 -43.56 -6.31
C THR A 400 -29.35 -43.33 -7.00
N ASP A 401 -29.42 -42.41 -7.97
CA ASP A 401 -29.95 -42.56 -9.35
C ASP A 401 -30.04 -41.17 -10.04
N PRO A 402 -29.63 -40.98 -11.31
CA PRO A 402 -29.64 -39.69 -11.98
C PRO A 402 -30.81 -39.59 -12.97
N GLY A 403 -31.78 -38.72 -12.70
CA GLY A 403 -32.87 -38.48 -13.65
C GLY A 403 -33.71 -37.25 -13.33
N GLU A 404 -33.55 -36.21 -14.14
CA GLU A 404 -34.42 -35.05 -14.41
C GLU A 404 -34.98 -34.17 -13.26
N ALA A 405 -35.16 -34.67 -12.05
CA ALA A 405 -35.83 -33.96 -10.95
C ALA A 405 -35.00 -32.81 -10.36
N SER A 406 -33.67 -32.95 -10.29
CA SER A 406 -32.78 -31.92 -9.73
C SER A 406 -32.65 -30.68 -10.61
N SER A 407 -32.82 -30.81 -11.92
CA SER A 407 -32.75 -29.69 -12.87
C SER A 407 -34.01 -28.81 -12.78
N GLN A 408 -35.19 -29.41 -12.58
CA GLN A 408 -36.44 -28.66 -12.40
C GLN A 408 -36.53 -27.98 -11.02
N ALA A 409 -36.01 -28.63 -9.97
CA ALA A 409 -35.95 -28.04 -8.63
C ALA A 409 -35.01 -26.81 -8.58
N LEU A 410 -33.84 -26.89 -9.23
CA LEU A 410 -32.91 -25.77 -9.33
C LEU A 410 -33.47 -24.63 -10.18
N ARG A 411 -34.18 -24.94 -11.27
CA ARG A 411 -34.86 -23.94 -12.11
C ARG A 411 -36.00 -23.21 -11.37
N ARG A 412 -36.78 -23.89 -10.52
CA ARG A 412 -37.77 -23.22 -9.67
C ARG A 412 -37.11 -22.34 -8.61
N HIS A 413 -36.05 -22.82 -7.97
CA HIS A 413 -35.36 -22.06 -6.92
C HIS A 413 -34.69 -20.78 -7.45
N ILE A 414 -34.16 -20.82 -8.67
CA ILE A 414 -33.59 -19.64 -9.35
C ILE A 414 -34.67 -18.67 -9.80
N LYS A 415 -35.82 -19.17 -10.27
CA LYS A 415 -36.95 -18.34 -10.72
C LYS A 415 -37.64 -17.60 -9.57
N ASP A 416 -37.72 -18.21 -8.39
CA ASP A 416 -38.35 -17.59 -7.21
C ASP A 416 -37.44 -16.56 -6.50
N ARG A 417 -36.13 -16.54 -6.79
CA ARG A 417 -35.18 -15.58 -6.20
C ARG A 417 -34.80 -14.40 -7.08
N LEU A 418 -35.13 -14.44 -8.37
CA LEU A 418 -34.70 -13.42 -9.34
C LEU A 418 -35.81 -12.48 -9.85
N GLY A 419 -36.94 -12.40 -9.13
CA GLY A 419 -37.95 -11.32 -9.27
C GLY A 419 -38.25 -10.88 -10.70
#